data_AF-A0A0F9HZX3-F1
#
_entry.id   AF-A0A0F9HZX3-F1
#
_cell.length_a   1.000
_cell.length_b   1.000
_cell.length_c   1.000
_cell.angle_alpha   90.00
_cell.angle_beta   90.00
_cell.angle_gamma   90.00
#
_symmetry.space_group_name_H-M   'P 1'
#
loop_
_entity.id
_entity.type
_entity.pdbx_description
1 polymer ?
#
loop_
_entity_poly.entity_id
_entity_poly.type
_entity_poly.pdbx_seq_one_letter_code
_entity_poly.pdbx_strand_id
1 'polypeptide(L)' 'MLKVHCRTNLDAYAQEVWPSELCCRPMVGDMIESRSHTRLQICEITHCPPSDACSPLRSSFWSVSAIYSKDSFYKK' A
#
# COMPACT_ATOMS: atom_id res chain seq x y z
N MET A 1 -6.62 0.01 -12.59
CA MET A 1 -6.15 -0.42 -11.26
C MET A 1 -4.75 0.13 -11.04
N LEU A 2 -4.50 0.70 -9.87
CA LEU A 2 -3.22 1.26 -9.47
C LEU A 2 -2.40 0.17 -8.80
N LYS A 3 -1.19 -0.09 -9.29
CA LYS A 3 -0.28 -1.00 -8.63
C LYS A 3 0.19 -0.39 -7.32
N VAL A 4 0.32 -1.20 -6.29
CA VAL A 4 0.80 -0.77 -4.98
C VAL A 4 1.72 -1.83 -4.40
N HIS A 5 2.66 -1.39 -3.57
CA HIS A 5 3.55 -2.27 -2.84
C HIS A 5 3.39 -1.99 -1.35
N CYS A 6 2.43 -2.70 -0.77
CA CYS A 6 2.09 -2.64 0.63
C CYS A 6 3.23 -3.20 1.50
N ARG A 7 3.73 -2.42 2.48
CA ARG A 7 4.81 -2.85 3.40
C ARG A 7 4.45 -2.54 4.84
N THR A 8 4.54 -3.52 5.72
CA THR A 8 4.32 -3.30 7.15
C THR A 8 5.65 -3.30 7.89
N ASN A 9 5.79 -2.42 8.89
CA ASN A 9 6.91 -2.44 9.84
C ASN A 9 6.60 -3.28 11.09
N LEU A 10 5.44 -3.93 11.13
CA LEU A 10 5.00 -4.76 12.24
C LEU A 10 5.27 -6.23 11.92
N ASP A 11 6.22 -6.85 12.62
CA ASP A 11 6.63 -8.25 12.40
C ASP A 11 5.46 -9.24 12.48
N ALA A 12 4.49 -8.96 13.35
CA ALA A 12 3.28 -9.77 13.50
C ALA A 12 2.47 -9.92 12.20
N TYR A 13 2.65 -9.01 11.25
CA TYR A 13 1.96 -9.00 9.95
C TYR A 13 2.91 -9.25 8.77
N ALA A 14 4.15 -9.69 9.02
CA ALA A 14 5.13 -9.97 7.97
C ALA A 14 4.70 -11.12 7.04
N GLN A 15 3.87 -12.05 7.55
CA GLN A 15 3.32 -13.17 6.77
C GLN A 15 1.96 -12.84 6.10
N GLU A 16 1.43 -11.64 6.33
CA GLU A 16 0.15 -11.23 5.73
C GLU A 16 0.28 -10.93 4.25
N VAL A 17 -0.75 -11.31 3.49
CA VAL A 17 -0.85 -10.99 2.07
C VAL A 17 -1.67 -9.71 1.92
N TRP A 18 -0.96 -8.63 1.60
CA TRP A 18 -1.55 -7.32 1.32
C TRP A 18 -1.92 -7.18 -0.16
N PRO A 19 -2.92 -6.35 -0.50
CA PRO A 19 -3.31 -6.15 -1.88
C PRO A 19 -2.17 -5.53 -2.69
N SER A 20 -1.93 -6.03 -3.89
CA SER A 20 -0.93 -5.49 -4.83
C SER A 20 -1.52 -4.46 -5.79
N GLU A 21 -2.85 -4.29 -5.78
CA GLU A 21 -3.57 -3.39 -6.66
C GLU A 21 -4.73 -2.72 -5.90
N LEU A 22 -4.96 -1.44 -6.18
CA LEU A 22 -6.08 -0.67 -5.66
C LEU A 22 -6.92 -0.09 -6.79
N CYS A 23 -8.24 -0.02 -6.58
CA CYS A 23 -9.16 0.58 -7.54
C CYS A 23 -9.03 2.11 -7.59
N CYS A 24 -8.70 2.71 -6.44
CA CYS A 24 -8.63 4.15 -6.24
C CYS A 24 -7.24 4.57 -5.77
N ARG A 25 -6.93 5.86 -5.91
CA ARG A 25 -5.68 6.44 -5.41
C ARG A 25 -5.66 6.31 -3.88
N PRO A 26 -4.68 5.60 -3.30
CA PRO A 26 -4.55 5.53 -1.85
C PRO A 26 -4.23 6.91 -1.27
N MET A 27 -4.76 7.20 -0.10
CA MET A 27 -4.47 8.38 0.70
C MET A 27 -3.99 7.97 2.09
N VAL A 28 -3.14 8.81 2.70
CA VAL A 28 -2.77 8.63 4.11
C VAL A 28 -4.05 8.74 4.94
N GLY A 29 -4.25 7.77 5.84
CA GLY A 29 -5.47 7.62 6.62
C GLY A 29 -6.45 6.57 6.08
N ASP A 30 -6.31 6.13 4.83
CA ASP A 30 -7.15 5.07 4.27
C ASP A 30 -6.91 3.72 4.96
N MET A 31 -7.95 2.89 4.99
CA MET A 31 -7.90 1.53 5.54
C MET A 31 -7.71 0.51 4.43
N ILE A 32 -6.78 -0.41 4.63
CA ILE A 32 -6.50 -1.53 3.74
C ILE A 32 -6.78 -2.83 4.49
N GLU A 33 -7.44 -3.76 3.81
CA GLU A 33 -7.73 -5.11 4.34
C GLU A 33 -6.79 -6.12 3.69
N SER A 34 -6.16 -6.97 4.50
CA SER A 34 -5.36 -8.12 4.05
C SER A 34 -6.27 -9.28 3.64
N ARG A 35 -5.68 -10.29 3.01
CA ARG A 35 -6.41 -11.53 2.68
C ARG A 35 -6.97 -12.25 3.91
N SER A 36 -6.36 -12.08 5.08
CA SER A 36 -6.80 -12.66 6.35
C SER A 36 -7.83 -11.79 7.09
N HIS A 37 -8.39 -10.78 6.43
CA HIS A 37 -9.27 -9.76 7.03
C HIS A 37 -8.61 -8.89 8.11
N THR A 38 -7.28 -8.84 8.14
CA THR A 38 -6.56 -7.88 8.99
C THR A 38 -6.64 -6.50 8.37
N ARG A 39 -7.00 -5.49 9.15
CA ARG A 39 -7.09 -4.12 8.67
C ARG A 39 -5.95 -3.27 9.21
N LEU A 40 -5.31 -2.52 8.32
CA LEU A 40 -4.29 -1.54 8.69
C LEU A 40 -4.54 -0.20 8.02
N GLN A 41 -4.12 0.86 8.69
CA GLN A 41 -4.23 2.21 8.17
C GLN A 41 -2.95 2.59 7.42
N ILE A 42 -3.09 3.25 6.28
CA ILE A 42 -1.97 3.82 5.54
C ILE A 42 -1.42 5.02 6.32
N CYS A 43 -0.19 4.94 6.80
CA CYS A 43 0.46 6.05 7.51
C CYS A 43 1.36 6.89 6.61
N GLU A 44 1.89 6.31 5.54
CA GLU A 44 2.83 6.97 4.64
C GLU A 44 2.61 6.46 3.21
N ILE A 45 2.82 7.31 2.20
CA ILE A 45 2.78 6.94 0.80
C ILE A 45 4.06 7.44 0.14
N THR A 46 4.92 6.51 -0.28
CA THR A 46 6.07 6.85 -1.13
C THR A 46 5.73 6.58 -2.58
N HIS A 47 5.92 7.57 -3.46
CA HIS A 47 5.82 7.39 -4.91
C HIS A 47 7.21 7.08 -5.48
N CYS A 48 7.39 5.92 -6.11
CA CYS A 48 8.56 5.75 -6.99
C CYS A 48 8.29 6.47 -8.31
N PRO A 49 9.10 7.46 -8.71
CA PRO A 49 9.07 7.93 -10.08
C PRO A 49 9.47 6.77 -11.01
N PRO A 50 8.95 6.73 -12.25
CA PRO A 50 9.53 5.84 -13.25
C PRO A 50 11.00 6.21 -13.37
N SER A 51 11.92 5.29 -13.04
CA SER A 51 13.34 5.54 -13.30
C SER A 51 13.49 5.86 -14.78
N ASP A 52 13.91 7.09 -15.07
CA ASP A 52 14.34 7.55 -16.39
C ASP A 52 15.57 6.74 -16.82
N ALA A 53 15.33 5.53 -17.29
CA ALA A 53 16.24 4.75 -18.09
C ALA A 53 15.51 4.43 -19.40
N CYS A 54 15.44 5.45 -20.26
CA CYS A 54 15.33 5.35 -21.71
C CYS A 54 14.36 4.27 -22.23
N SER A 55 13.05 4.55 -22.24
CA SER A 55 12.08 3.87 -23.11
C SER A 55 10.79 4.70 -23.23
N PRO A 56 10.43 5.24 -24.41
CA PRO A 56 9.26 6.11 -24.59
C PRO A 56 7.91 5.38 -24.55
N LEU A 57 7.87 4.13 -24.11
CA LEU A 57 6.69 3.29 -24.13
C LEU A 57 6.70 2.36 -22.93
N ARG A 58 6.29 2.82 -21.73
CA ARG A 58 5.53 1.98 -20.79
C ARG A 58 5.09 2.68 -19.52
N SER A 59 3.78 2.91 -19.48
CA SER A 59 2.88 2.59 -18.37
C SER A 59 3.34 3.06 -16.99
N SER A 60 2.78 4.20 -16.57
CA SER A 60 2.74 4.78 -15.23
C SER A 60 2.79 3.73 -14.11
N PHE A 61 3.99 3.32 -13.70
CA PHE A 61 4.21 2.47 -12.52
C PHE A 61 4.22 3.39 -11.31
N TRP A 62 3.05 3.60 -10.72
CA TRP A 62 2.94 4.15 -9.39
C TRP A 62 3.33 3.03 -8.43
N SER A 63 4.54 3.05 -7.88
CA SER A 63 4.83 2.20 -6.72
C SER A 63 4.48 3.03 -5.49
N VAL A 64 3.42 2.66 -4.80
CA VAL A 64 3.05 3.20 -3.49
C VAL A 64 3.61 2.26 -2.44
N SER A 65 4.57 2.70 -1.64
CA SER A 65 4.90 2.03 -0.38
C SER A 65 4.04 2.61 0.72
N ALA A 66 3.03 1.84 1.12
CA ALA A 66 2.20 2.14 2.27
C ALA A 66 2.85 1.50 3.51
N ILE A 67 3.22 2.31 4.50
CA ILE A 67 3.69 1.85 5.82
C ILE A 67 2.49 1.78 6.76
N TYR A 68 2.29 0.63 7.39
CA TYR A 68 1.10 0.34 8.19
C TYR A 68 1.37 0.41 9.68
N SER A 69 0.60 1.24 10.41
CA SER A 69 0.59 1.25 11.88
C SER A 69 -0.75 0.74 12.41
N LYS A 70 -0.69 0.11 13.58
CA LYS A 70 -1.75 -0.74 14.15
C LYS A 70 -2.98 0.06 14.60
N ASP A 71 -4.14 -0.46 14.20
CA ASP A 71 -5.44 -0.48 14.89
C ASP A 71 -5.78 0.72 15.80
N SER A 72 -6.37 1.77 15.22
CA SER A 72 -7.35 2.54 15.99
C SER A 72 -8.61 1.69 16.10
N PHE A 73 -8.67 0.93 17.20
CA PHE A 73 -9.84 0.26 17.74
C PHE A 73 -11.12 1.01 17.35
N TYR A 74 -11.94 0.44 16.46
CA TYR A 74 -13.34 0.84 16.36
C TYR A 74 -14.00 0.39 17.67
N LYS A 75 -14.00 1.30 18.65
CA LYS A 75 -14.85 1.18 19.83
C LYS A 75 -16.29 1.34 19.33
N LYS A 76 -17.06 0.25 19.51
CA LYS A 76 -18.50 0.12 19.25
C LYS A 76 -19.31 1.37 19.54
#